data_AF-A0A969FTA1-F1
#
_entry.id   AF-A0A969FTA1-F1
#
_cell.length_a   1.000
_cell.length_b   1.000
_cell.length_c   1.000
_cell.angle_alpha   90.00
_cell.angle_beta   90.00
_cell.angle_gamma   90.00
#
_symmetry.space_group_name_H-M   'P 1'
#
loop_
_entity.id
_entity.type
_entity.pdbx_description
1 polymer ?
#
loop_
_entity_poly.entity_id
_entity_poly.type
_entity_poly.pdbx_seq_one_letter_code
_entity_poly.pdbx_strand_id
1 'polypeptide(L)'
;MPTLDAPPGGALLSGANLQGADVRAADLSGANLRGAYLGGADFSSTIYDEYTQWDETFVPSQVGAILREKSKSQKPRLSLFSWLGLRIL
;
A
#
# COMPACT_ATOMS: atom_id res chain seq x y z
N MET A 1 -16.12 -2.57 20.16
CA MET A 1 -15.33 -1.52 19.48
C MET A 1 -14.66 -2.15 18.27
N PRO A 2 -14.97 -1.78 17.02
CA PRO A 2 -14.17 -2.21 15.89
C PRO A 2 -12.78 -1.58 16.04
N THR A 3 -11.71 -2.36 16.03
CA THR A 3 -10.36 -1.81 16.06
C THR A 3 -10.14 -1.07 14.73
N LEU A 4 -9.80 0.21 14.84
CA LEU A 4 -9.93 1.22 13.80
C LEU A 4 -8.73 1.18 12.83
N ASP A 5 -8.32 -0.03 12.44
CA ASP A 5 -7.00 -0.25 11.89
C ASP A 5 -7.01 -0.20 10.35
N ALA A 6 -8.17 -0.36 9.71
CA ALA A 6 -8.29 -0.19 8.26
C ALA A 6 -8.75 1.23 7.90
N PRO A 7 -8.10 1.90 6.93
CA PRO A 7 -8.55 3.20 6.41
C PRO A 7 -10.00 3.16 5.87
N PRO A 8 -10.66 4.32 5.76
CA PRO A 8 -12.02 4.41 5.23
C PRO A 8 -12.12 3.82 3.81
N GLY A 9 -12.97 2.80 3.64
CA GLY A 9 -13.17 2.10 2.38
C GLY A 9 -12.33 0.83 2.18
N GLY A 10 -11.42 0.51 3.11
CA GLY A 10 -10.65 -0.73 3.08
C GLY A 10 -11.41 -1.94 3.61
N ALA A 11 -11.07 -3.13 3.11
CA ALA A 11 -11.63 -4.39 3.60
C ALA A 11 -10.97 -4.86 4.91
N LEU A 12 -11.76 -5.32 5.88
CA LEU A 12 -11.27 -5.96 7.10
C LEU A 12 -11.12 -7.47 6.86
N LEU A 13 -9.91 -7.92 6.55
CA LEU A 13 -9.56 -9.31 6.27
C LEU A 13 -8.58 -9.88 7.30
N SER A 14 -8.44 -9.24 8.46
CA SER A 14 -7.52 -9.70 9.50
C SER A 14 -7.94 -11.08 10.01
N GLY A 15 -6.99 -12.00 10.09
CA GLY A 15 -7.27 -13.40 10.45
C GLY A 15 -8.11 -14.19 9.44
N ALA A 16 -8.44 -13.63 8.28
CA ALA A 16 -9.25 -14.33 7.27
C ALA A 16 -8.48 -15.52 6.69
N ASN A 17 -9.20 -16.61 6.40
CA ASN A 17 -8.63 -17.71 5.65
C ASN A 17 -8.75 -17.44 4.14
N LEU A 18 -7.62 -17.10 3.51
CA LEU A 18 -7.50 -16.87 2.06
C LEU A 18 -6.67 -17.98 1.40
N GLN A 19 -6.45 -19.12 2.06
CA GLN A 19 -5.59 -20.17 1.56
C GLN A 19 -6.12 -20.71 0.22
N GLY A 20 -5.29 -20.67 -0.82
CA GLY A 20 -5.67 -21.09 -2.18
C GLY A 20 -6.72 -20.20 -2.86
N ALA A 21 -7.02 -19.03 -2.31
CA ALA A 21 -8.00 -18.12 -2.89
C ALA A 21 -7.48 -17.49 -4.20
N ASP A 22 -8.35 -17.39 -5.20
CA ASP A 22 -8.13 -16.55 -6.37
C ASP A 22 -8.59 -15.13 -6.04
N VAL A 23 -7.62 -14.26 -5.75
CA VAL A 23 -7.86 -12.83 -5.46
C VAL A 23 -7.31 -11.94 -6.56
N ARG A 24 -7.01 -12.49 -7.74
CA ARG A 24 -6.43 -11.75 -8.86
C ARG A 24 -7.31 -10.56 -9.25
N ALA A 25 -6.67 -9.48 -9.67
CA ALA A 25 -7.32 -8.23 -10.08
C ALA A 25 -8.24 -7.57 -9.02
N ALA A 26 -8.25 -8.05 -7.77
CA ALA A 26 -8.95 -7.39 -6.69
C ALA A 26 -8.29 -6.06 -6.33
N ASP A 27 -9.12 -5.07 -5.96
CA ASP A 27 -8.66 -3.85 -5.31
C ASP A 27 -8.61 -4.08 -3.80
N LEU A 28 -7.39 -4.22 -3.28
CA LEU A 28 -7.09 -4.38 -1.85
C LEU A 28 -6.62 -3.07 -1.23
N SER A 29 -6.79 -1.93 -1.90
CA SER A 29 -6.42 -0.62 -1.38
C SER A 29 -7.01 -0.40 0.02
N GLY A 30 -6.13 -0.10 0.98
CA GLY A 30 -6.50 0.08 2.37
C GLY A 30 -6.99 -1.17 3.11
N ALA A 31 -6.91 -2.37 2.53
CA ALA A 31 -7.33 -3.57 3.22
C ALA A 31 -6.39 -3.92 4.39
N ASN A 32 -6.94 -4.50 5.46
CA ASN A 32 -6.16 -5.07 6.55
C ASN A 32 -6.13 -6.60 6.43
N LEU A 33 -4.99 -7.16 6.04
CA LEU A 33 -4.72 -8.60 5.91
C LEU A 33 -3.80 -9.13 7.02
N ARG A 34 -3.60 -8.39 8.12
CA ARG A 34 -2.73 -8.85 9.22
C ARG A 34 -3.24 -10.17 9.78
N GLY A 35 -2.34 -11.15 9.88
CA GLY A 35 -2.66 -12.49 10.37
C GLY A 35 -3.59 -13.31 9.47
N ALA A 36 -3.89 -12.86 8.25
CA ALA A 36 -4.65 -13.66 7.29
C ALA A 36 -3.82 -14.87 6.82
N TYR A 37 -4.49 -16.00 6.57
CA TYR A 37 -3.84 -17.20 6.03
C TYR A 37 -3.74 -17.08 4.52
N LEU A 38 -2.57 -16.68 4.02
CA LEU A 38 -2.34 -16.34 2.61
C LEU A 38 -1.74 -17.49 1.77
N GLY A 39 -1.56 -18.67 2.35
CA GLY A 39 -0.83 -19.78 1.72
C GLY A 39 -1.44 -20.19 0.37
N GLY A 40 -0.66 -20.11 -0.71
CA GLY A 40 -1.10 -20.50 -2.05
C GLY A 40 -2.20 -19.62 -2.66
N ALA A 41 -2.53 -18.48 -2.05
CA ALA A 41 -3.43 -17.50 -2.65
C ALA A 41 -2.76 -16.81 -3.85
N ASP A 42 -3.53 -16.54 -4.89
CA ASP A 42 -3.04 -15.85 -6.08
C ASP A 42 -3.34 -14.36 -6.01
N PHE A 43 -2.32 -13.58 -5.65
CA PHE A 43 -2.35 -12.12 -5.58
C PHE A 43 -1.89 -11.44 -6.87
N SER A 44 -1.67 -12.18 -7.95
CA SER A 44 -1.18 -11.61 -9.19
C SER A 44 -2.16 -10.56 -9.73
N SER A 45 -1.62 -9.42 -10.15
CA SER A 45 -2.39 -8.28 -10.68
C SER A 45 -3.38 -7.63 -9.68
N THR A 46 -3.32 -7.96 -8.39
CA THR A 46 -4.06 -7.19 -7.38
C THR A 46 -3.56 -5.76 -7.32
N ILE A 47 -4.44 -4.83 -6.95
CA ILE A 47 -4.07 -3.44 -6.71
C ILE A 47 -4.04 -3.23 -5.20
N TYR A 48 -2.97 -2.65 -4.70
CA TYR A 48 -2.83 -2.26 -3.29
C TYR A 48 -2.23 -0.87 -3.18
N ASP A 49 -2.33 -0.23 -2.02
CA ASP A 49 -1.77 1.10 -1.77
C ASP A 49 -0.97 1.14 -0.47
N GLU A 50 -0.43 2.31 -0.13
CA GLU A 50 0.39 2.51 1.07
C GLU A 50 -0.36 2.27 2.39
N TYR A 51 -1.70 2.22 2.36
CA TYR A 51 -2.52 1.97 3.53
C TYR A 51 -2.91 0.50 3.68
N THR A 52 -2.59 -0.33 2.68
CA THR A 52 -2.86 -1.77 2.72
C THR A 52 -1.90 -2.43 3.71
N GLN A 53 -2.45 -3.15 4.68
CA GLN A 53 -1.68 -3.81 5.73
C GLN A 53 -1.55 -5.28 5.42
N TRP A 54 -0.32 -5.71 5.21
CA TRP A 54 0.03 -7.11 5.00
C TRP A 54 0.56 -7.73 6.29
N ASP A 55 0.66 -9.06 6.31
CA ASP A 55 1.50 -9.74 7.29
C ASP A 55 2.96 -9.30 7.13
N GLU A 56 3.73 -9.25 8.22
CA GLU A 56 5.12 -8.76 8.23
C GLU A 56 6.03 -9.51 7.23
N THR A 57 5.72 -10.77 6.97
CA THR A 57 6.51 -11.63 6.09
C THR A 57 6.08 -11.58 4.62
N PHE A 58 4.91 -11.00 4.33
CA PHE A 58 4.36 -10.97 2.99
C PHE A 58 4.86 -9.75 2.22
N VAL A 59 5.45 -9.99 1.05
CA VAL A 59 5.96 -8.93 0.17
C VAL A 59 5.11 -8.87 -1.11
N PRO A 60 4.15 -7.94 -1.22
CA PRO A 60 3.21 -7.90 -2.35
C PRO A 60 3.90 -7.74 -3.71
N SER A 61 4.98 -6.96 -3.76
CA SER A 61 5.75 -6.74 -4.98
C SER A 61 6.44 -8.01 -5.51
N GLN A 62 6.62 -9.05 -4.67
CA GLN A 62 7.21 -10.33 -5.09
C GLN A 62 6.20 -11.27 -5.75
N VAL A 63 4.91 -11.04 -5.55
CA VAL A 63 3.82 -11.90 -6.07
C VAL A 63 3.07 -11.28 -7.25
N GLY A 64 3.62 -10.20 -7.83
CA GLY A 64 3.00 -9.50 -8.94
C GLY A 64 1.78 -8.66 -8.55
N ALA A 65 1.64 -8.32 -7.27
CA ALA A 65 0.70 -7.28 -6.86
C ALA A 65 1.23 -5.90 -7.29
N ILE A 66 0.33 -5.00 -7.62
CA ILE A 66 0.61 -3.69 -8.21
C ILE A 66 0.38 -2.62 -7.15
N LEU A 67 1.45 -1.92 -6.78
CA LEU A 67 1.34 -0.75 -5.93
C LEU A 67 0.71 0.40 -6.72
N ARG A 68 -0.45 0.87 -6.26
CA ARG A 68 -1.03 2.16 -6.65
C ARG A 68 -0.22 3.25 -5.98
N GLU A 69 0.85 3.68 -6.63
CA GLU A 69 1.54 4.90 -6.21
C GLU A 69 0.53 6.05 -6.21
N LYS A 70 0.53 6.88 -5.15
CA LYS A 70 0.05 8.24 -5.31
C LYS A 70 0.86 8.84 -6.46
N SER A 71 0.15 9.25 -7.52
CA SER A 71 0.65 10.15 -8.55
C SER A 71 1.65 11.11 -7.90
N LYS A 72 2.83 11.26 -8.50
CA LYS A 72 3.93 12.16 -8.13
C LYS A 72 3.48 13.64 -8.08
N SER A 73 2.46 13.94 -7.31
CA SER A 73 1.68 15.16 -7.22
C SER A 73 1.68 15.60 -5.77
N GLN A 74 2.89 15.82 -5.27
CA GLN A 74 3.30 17.01 -4.51
C GLN A 74 4.78 16.83 -4.17
N LYS A 75 5.65 16.88 -5.19
CA LYS A 75 6.90 17.60 -4.92
C LYS A 75 6.46 19.05 -4.79
N PRO A 76 6.59 19.73 -3.63
CA PRO A 76 6.58 21.19 -3.67
C PRO A 76 7.62 21.54 -4.73
N ARG A 77 7.24 22.39 -5.70
CA ARG A 77 8.17 22.89 -6.70
C ARG A 77 9.39 23.34 -5.90
N LEU A 78 10.49 22.60 -5.98
CA LEU A 78 11.74 22.98 -5.35
C LEU A 78 12.02 24.36 -5.93
N SER A 79 11.80 25.39 -5.12
CA SER A 79 12.32 26.72 -5.37
C SER A 79 13.81 26.53 -5.31
N LEU A 80 14.39 26.26 -6.49
CA LEU A 80 15.82 26.18 -6.69
C LEU A 80 16.39 27.47 -6.13
N PHE A 81 17.08 27.37 -5.00
CA PHE A 81 18.08 28.33 -4.58
C PHE A 81 17.71 29.81 -4.82
N SER A 82 16.81 30.38 -4.01
CA SER A 82 16.99 31.80 -3.63
C SER A 82 18.11 31.87 -2.57
N TRP A 83 19.29 31.38 -2.96
CA TRP A 83 20.57 31.67 -2.35
C TRP A 83 21.23 32.74 -3.24
N LEU A 84 20.58 33.89 -3.42
CA LEU A 84 21.33 35.11 -3.75
C LEU A 84 21.81 35.74 -2.44
N GLY A 85 22.57 34.95 -1.69
CA GLY A 85 23.62 35.49 -0.82
C GLY A 85 24.89 35.58 -1.66
N LEU A 86 24.93 36.46 -2.66
CA LEU A 86 26.19 36.86 -3.28
C LEU A 86 26.62 38.21 -2.71
N ARG A 87 27.42 38.09 -1.64
CA ARG A 87 28.58 38.90 -1.23
C ARG A 87 28.39 40.41 -0.98
N ILE A 88 28.67 40.75 0.28
CA ILE A 88 29.50 41.86 0.72
C ILE A 88 30.51 42.27 -0.37
N LEU A 89 30.32 43.44 -0.98
CA LEU A 89 31.26 44.56 -0.96
C LEU A 89 30.50 45.87 -1.24
#